data_AF-A0A1Q8Q303-F1
#
_entry.id   AF-A0A1Q8Q303-F1
#
_cell.length_a   1.000
_cell.length_b   1.000
_cell.length_c   1.000
_cell.angle_alpha   90.00
_cell.angle_beta   90.00
_cell.angle_gamma   90.00
#
_symmetry.space_group_name_H-M   'P 1'
#
loop_
_entity.id
_entity.type
_entity.pdbx_description
1 polymer ?
#
loop_
_entity_poly.entity_id
_entity_poly.type
_entity_poly.pdbx_seq_one_letter_code
_entity_poly.pdbx_strand_id
1 'polypeptide(L)'
;MGYKYQTGLKPGSTKNFMIGPGAMYRNFDLANLANGFGERVGATKGGCTVSVDTEYHVVEIDGTLGEVQGAAWLVSAAAKLGVTMLEMTPENYLSMLPSFEKASHNTDYDIIRHNGSIAPPETNNLAVVGNLIGSDLPVIFVLENARVISGFELPLGDGKEDVTTDAEFQALYTEDNPTLIPFYILYPKGGSPVAPPAASPAPGTVTAGTTVTLTATAGAQIYYTTDGSTPTPATGTLYSGPITINATTTINAIAYVAPDSSSVVSFTYTV
;
A
#
# COMPACT_ATOMS: atom_id res chain seq x y z
N MET A 1 -23.82 33.61 20.20
CA MET A 1 -22.79 33.27 19.20
C MET A 1 -23.02 31.82 18.78
N GLY A 2 -23.60 31.61 17.60
CA GLY A 2 -23.76 30.24 17.07
C GLY A 2 -22.42 29.77 16.52
N TYR A 3 -21.83 28.75 17.15
CA TYR A 3 -20.67 28.07 16.59
C TYR A 3 -21.08 27.47 15.25
N LYS A 4 -20.61 28.05 14.14
CA LYS A 4 -20.72 27.41 12.83
C LYS A 4 -19.86 26.15 12.90
N TYR A 5 -20.47 24.97 12.82
CA TYR A 5 -19.76 23.74 12.55
C TYR A 5 -19.01 23.92 11.23
N GLN A 6 -17.71 24.21 11.30
CA GLN A 6 -16.86 24.11 10.13
C GLN A 6 -16.65 22.62 9.89
N THR A 7 -17.35 22.08 8.89
CA THR A 7 -17.12 20.71 8.45
C THR A 7 -15.69 20.64 7.90
N GLY A 8 -14.84 19.80 8.47
CA GLY A 8 -13.44 19.60 8.00
C GLY A 8 -13.31 19.00 6.59
N LEU A 9 -14.42 18.83 5.88
CA LEU A 9 -14.50 18.32 4.52
C LEU A 9 -14.02 19.37 3.52
N LYS A 10 -12.90 19.09 2.86
CA LYS A 10 -12.41 19.82 1.67
C LYS A 10 -12.91 19.12 0.39
N PRO A 11 -13.12 19.83 -0.73
CA PRO A 11 -13.35 19.19 -2.03
C PRO A 11 -12.26 18.15 -2.33
N GLY A 12 -12.64 16.92 -2.67
CA GLY A 12 -11.70 15.81 -2.88
C GLY A 12 -11.36 14.98 -1.64
N SER A 13 -11.83 15.34 -0.43
CA SER A 13 -11.55 14.55 0.79
C SER A 13 -12.04 13.11 0.69
N THR A 14 -13.12 12.88 -0.06
CA THR A 14 -13.68 11.54 -0.30
C THR A 14 -12.71 10.61 -1.03
N LYS A 15 -11.78 11.14 -1.83
CA LYS A 15 -10.77 10.34 -2.56
C LYS A 15 -9.67 9.79 -1.65
N ASN A 16 -9.51 10.37 -0.46
CA ASN A 16 -8.51 9.96 0.52
C ASN A 16 -9.10 9.06 1.62
N PHE A 17 -10.38 8.71 1.51
CA PHE A 17 -10.97 7.73 2.41
C PHE A 17 -10.46 6.35 2.04
N MET A 18 -9.85 5.69 3.02
CA MET A 18 -9.49 4.28 2.91
C MET A 18 -10.74 3.45 3.16
N ILE A 19 -11.06 2.57 2.22
CA ILE A 19 -12.11 1.56 2.39
C ILE A 19 -11.44 0.19 2.45
N GLY A 20 -11.80 -0.57 3.49
CA GLY A 20 -11.60 -2.01 3.59
C GLY A 20 -10.14 -2.46 3.60
N PRO A 21 -9.44 -2.42 4.75
CA PRO A 21 -8.26 -3.25 4.98
C PRO A 21 -8.73 -4.72 5.11
N GLY A 22 -9.11 -5.31 3.98
CA GLY A 22 -9.92 -6.53 3.93
C GLY A 22 -9.11 -7.79 3.65
N ALA A 23 -7.84 -7.68 3.28
CA ALA A 23 -7.00 -8.83 2.98
C ALA A 23 -5.61 -8.67 3.61
N MET A 24 -5.28 -9.63 4.46
CA MET A 24 -3.92 -9.86 4.94
C MET A 24 -3.19 -10.77 3.94
N TYR A 25 -1.91 -10.49 3.73
CA TYR A 25 -0.98 -11.30 2.95
C TYR A 25 0.28 -11.62 3.75
N ARG A 26 0.83 -12.80 3.49
CA ARG A 26 2.08 -13.34 4.03
C ARG A 26 3.17 -13.32 2.96
N ASN A 27 4.42 -13.30 3.41
CA ASN A 27 5.61 -13.30 2.55
C ASN A 27 5.61 -12.11 1.59
N PHE A 28 5.19 -10.95 2.09
CA PHE A 28 5.18 -9.75 1.27
C PHE A 28 6.61 -9.36 0.87
N ASP A 29 6.83 -9.22 -0.43
CA ASP A 29 8.10 -8.81 -1.01
C ASP A 29 7.90 -7.53 -1.84
N LEU A 30 8.53 -6.45 -1.39
CA LEU A 30 8.49 -5.16 -2.06
C LEU A 30 9.09 -5.22 -3.48
N ALA A 31 10.12 -6.04 -3.70
CA ALA A 31 10.77 -6.15 -5.00
C ALA A 31 9.85 -6.81 -6.05
N ASN A 32 8.90 -7.63 -5.60
CA ASN A 32 7.97 -8.38 -6.44
C ASN A 32 6.54 -7.80 -6.42
N LEU A 33 6.36 -6.55 -5.95
CA LEU A 33 5.04 -5.89 -5.86
C LEU A 33 4.24 -5.92 -7.18
N ALA A 34 4.91 -5.89 -8.33
CA ALA A 34 4.25 -5.97 -9.64
C ALA A 34 3.59 -7.33 -9.92
N ASN A 35 4.06 -8.41 -9.27
CA ASN A 35 3.59 -9.78 -9.45
C ASN A 35 2.55 -10.20 -8.41
N GLY A 36 2.35 -9.41 -7.35
CA GLY A 36 1.36 -9.66 -6.31
C GLY A 36 1.81 -9.22 -4.92
N PHE A 37 0.96 -9.51 -3.92
CA PHE A 37 1.18 -9.11 -2.52
C PHE A 37 1.65 -10.26 -1.62
N GLY A 38 1.97 -11.42 -2.20
CA GLY A 38 2.29 -12.66 -1.47
C GLY A 38 1.08 -13.58 -1.30
N GLU A 39 1.10 -14.42 -0.27
CA GLU A 39 0.08 -15.44 0.01
C GLU A 39 -1.08 -14.86 0.84
N ARG A 40 -2.31 -14.95 0.35
CA ARG A 40 -3.48 -14.40 1.04
C ARG A 40 -3.87 -15.26 2.25
N VAL A 41 -4.13 -14.61 3.39
CA VAL A 41 -4.41 -15.27 4.70
C VAL A 41 -5.90 -15.64 4.88
N GLY A 42 -6.66 -15.77 3.80
CA GLY A 42 -8.08 -16.15 3.85
C GLY A 42 -9.02 -15.04 4.32
N ALA A 43 -10.28 -15.38 4.56
CA ALA A 43 -11.32 -14.47 5.03
C ALA A 43 -11.12 -14.04 6.51
N THR A 44 -11.28 -12.75 6.76
CA THR A 44 -11.24 -12.14 8.10
C THR A 44 -12.61 -11.57 8.46
N LYS A 45 -13.00 -11.64 9.74
CA LYS A 45 -14.30 -11.14 10.22
C LYS A 45 -14.06 -9.92 11.11
N GLY A 46 -14.58 -8.75 10.73
CA GLY A 46 -14.42 -7.52 11.51
C GLY A 46 -13.24 -6.63 11.11
N GLY A 47 -12.46 -7.02 10.09
CA GLY A 47 -11.35 -6.24 9.54
C GLY A 47 -10.01 -6.52 10.22
N CYS A 48 -8.94 -5.92 9.68
CA CYS A 48 -7.60 -5.97 10.28
C CYS A 48 -7.31 -4.65 11.00
N THR A 49 -6.67 -4.70 12.17
CA THR A 49 -6.24 -3.52 12.93
C THR A 49 -4.73 -3.41 12.90
N VAL A 50 -4.22 -2.26 12.46
CA VAL A 50 -2.79 -1.93 12.53
C VAL A 50 -2.59 -0.91 13.65
N SER A 51 -1.70 -1.20 14.58
CA SER A 51 -1.34 -0.29 15.68
C SER A 51 0.17 -0.13 15.79
N VAL A 52 0.61 1.05 16.23
CA VAL A 52 2.02 1.33 16.52
C VAL A 52 2.08 1.95 17.91
N ASP A 53 2.57 1.17 18.87
CA ASP A 53 2.73 1.62 20.26
C ASP A 53 4.11 2.26 20.39
N THR A 54 4.18 3.57 20.66
CA THR A 54 5.44 4.31 20.84
C THR A 54 5.57 4.82 22.27
N GLU A 55 6.73 4.62 22.88
CA GLU A 55 7.07 5.11 24.21
C GLU A 55 8.14 6.21 24.10
N TYR A 56 7.90 7.35 24.74
CA TYR A 56 8.83 8.46 24.80
C TYR A 56 9.37 8.64 26.22
N HIS A 57 10.67 8.83 26.34
CA HIS A 57 11.26 9.32 27.58
C HIS A 57 11.27 10.84 27.54
N VAL A 58 10.67 11.46 28.55
CA VAL A 58 10.60 12.91 28.67
C VAL A 58 11.49 13.34 29.83
N VAL A 59 12.40 14.28 29.56
CA VAL A 59 13.20 14.92 30.62
C VAL A 59 12.33 15.98 31.28
N GLU A 60 12.06 15.80 32.57
CA GLU A 60 11.38 16.81 33.37
C GLU A 60 12.30 18.02 33.56
N ILE A 61 11.85 19.20 33.11
CA ILE A 61 12.56 20.46 33.29
C ILE A 61 11.83 21.27 34.36
N ASP A 62 12.53 21.55 35.46
CA ASP A 62 11.98 22.31 36.57
C ASP A 62 11.50 23.70 36.13
N GLY A 63 10.33 24.10 36.61
CA GLY A 63 9.67 25.38 36.26
C GLY A 63 8.83 25.36 34.97
N THR A 64 8.65 24.21 34.32
CA THR A 64 7.76 24.07 33.16
C THR A 64 6.41 23.47 33.55
N LEU A 65 5.32 23.93 32.91
CA LEU A 65 3.96 23.44 33.18
C LEU A 65 3.60 22.16 32.41
N GLY A 66 4.54 21.59 31.65
CA GLY A 66 4.31 20.43 30.80
C GLY A 66 5.56 20.08 29.98
N GLU A 67 5.41 19.11 29.08
CA GLU A 67 6.50 18.61 28.25
C GLU A 67 7.06 19.70 27.34
N VAL A 68 8.39 19.85 27.34
CA VAL A 68 9.09 20.83 26.49
C VAL A 68 9.40 20.18 25.14
N GLN A 69 9.00 20.83 24.05
CA GLN A 69 9.29 20.37 22.69
C GLN A 69 10.81 20.20 22.50
N GLY A 70 11.26 18.96 22.26
CA GLY A 70 12.68 18.60 22.11
C GLY A 70 13.32 17.97 23.35
N ALA A 71 12.63 17.94 24.49
CA ALA A 71 13.07 17.24 25.71
C ALA A 71 12.56 15.79 25.79
N ALA A 72 12.01 15.26 24.69
CA ALA A 72 11.49 13.91 24.58
C ALA A 72 12.19 13.15 23.44
N TRP A 73 12.59 11.91 23.69
CA TRP A 73 13.07 11.00 22.63
C TRP A 73 12.36 9.66 22.68
N LEU A 74 12.27 9.01 21.52
CA LEU A 74 11.66 7.70 21.38
C LEU A 74 12.52 6.63 22.06
N VAL A 75 11.92 5.87 22.97
CA VAL A 75 12.56 4.78 23.72
C VAL A 75 12.27 3.44 23.05
N SER A 76 11.00 3.22 22.71
CA SER A 76 10.55 1.98 22.11
C SER A 76 9.42 2.27 21.14
N ALA A 77 9.35 1.46 20.09
CA ALA A 77 8.20 1.43 19.19
C ALA A 77 7.91 -0.01 18.81
N ALA A 78 6.66 -0.43 18.95
CA ALA A 78 6.18 -1.75 18.59
C ALA A 78 5.03 -1.63 17.59
N ALA A 79 5.29 -2.02 16.34
CA ALA A 79 4.24 -2.14 15.33
C ALA A 79 3.55 -3.50 15.47
N LYS A 80 2.22 -3.48 15.54
CA LYS A 80 1.37 -4.65 15.74
C LYS A 80 0.25 -4.71 14.70
N LEU A 81 -0.18 -5.93 14.44
CA LEU A 81 -1.25 -6.26 13.51
C LEU A 81 -2.19 -7.26 14.16
N GLY A 82 -3.40 -6.82 14.48
CA GLY A 82 -4.49 -7.64 14.96
C GLY A 82 -5.35 -8.12 13.79
N VAL A 83 -5.67 -9.41 13.78
CA VAL A 83 -6.57 -10.01 12.81
C VAL A 83 -7.48 -11.03 13.46
N THR A 84 -8.74 -11.01 13.08
CA THR A 84 -9.71 -12.05 13.42
C THR A 84 -9.91 -12.94 12.19
N MET A 85 -9.35 -14.14 12.24
CA MET A 85 -9.42 -15.12 11.16
C MET A 85 -10.72 -15.91 11.24
N LEU A 86 -11.38 -16.10 10.10
CA LEU A 86 -12.53 -16.99 9.96
C LEU A 86 -12.13 -18.33 9.33
N GLU A 87 -11.13 -18.32 8.45
CA GLU A 87 -10.66 -19.52 7.77
C GLU A 87 -9.67 -20.33 8.62
N MET A 88 -10.02 -21.59 8.87
CA MET A 88 -9.18 -22.56 9.56
C MET A 88 -8.44 -23.45 8.55
N THR A 89 -7.38 -22.90 7.95
CA THR A 89 -6.47 -23.64 7.06
C THR A 89 -5.21 -24.09 7.82
N PRO A 90 -4.55 -25.19 7.42
CA PRO A 90 -3.28 -25.60 8.01
C PRO A 90 -2.23 -24.49 8.02
N GLU A 91 -2.21 -23.69 6.96
CA GLU A 91 -1.29 -22.57 6.81
C GLU A 91 -1.61 -21.45 7.80
N ASN A 92 -2.89 -21.15 8.05
CA ASN A 92 -3.29 -20.20 9.09
C ASN A 92 -2.87 -20.70 10.48
N TYR A 93 -3.06 -22.00 10.78
CA TYR A 93 -2.59 -22.58 12.03
C TYR A 93 -1.07 -22.45 12.21
N LEU A 94 -0.27 -22.70 11.18
CA LEU A 94 1.18 -22.53 11.23
C LEU A 94 1.59 -21.06 11.47
N SER A 95 0.82 -20.09 10.99
CA SER A 95 1.10 -18.68 11.27
C SER A 95 0.82 -18.28 12.72
N MET A 96 -0.10 -18.98 13.38
CA MET A 96 -0.47 -18.75 14.77
C MET A 96 0.34 -19.58 15.76
N LEU A 97 0.96 -20.66 15.30
CA LEU A 97 1.71 -21.62 16.10
C LEU A 97 3.19 -21.58 15.72
N PRO A 98 4.01 -20.80 16.43
CA PRO A 98 5.43 -20.70 16.14
C PRO A 98 6.14 -22.04 16.37
N SER A 99 7.05 -22.40 15.47
CA SER A 99 7.85 -23.65 15.53
C SER A 99 7.04 -24.94 15.39
N PHE A 100 5.87 -24.88 14.74
CA PHE A 100 5.12 -26.05 14.30
C PHE A 100 5.40 -26.33 12.82
N GLU A 101 5.30 -27.60 12.44
CA GLU A 101 5.40 -28.06 11.06
C GLU A 101 4.21 -28.95 10.70
N LYS A 102 3.85 -28.96 9.41
CA LYS A 102 2.84 -29.85 8.84
C LYS A 102 3.53 -31.07 8.22
N ALA A 103 3.09 -32.26 8.60
CA ALA A 103 3.51 -33.52 7.98
C ALA A 103 2.28 -34.36 7.61
N SER A 104 2.37 -35.20 6.58
CA SER A 104 1.28 -36.14 6.25
C SER A 104 1.23 -37.24 7.31
N HIS A 105 0.04 -37.52 7.84
CA HIS A 105 -0.18 -38.62 8.77
C HIS A 105 -0.67 -39.87 8.04
N ASN A 106 -1.66 -39.71 7.16
CA ASN A 106 -2.18 -40.77 6.29
C ASN A 106 -2.86 -40.14 5.06
N THR A 107 -3.60 -40.94 4.28
CA THR A 107 -4.29 -40.47 3.07
C THR A 107 -5.33 -39.38 3.33
N ASP A 108 -5.90 -39.33 4.53
CA ASP A 108 -7.02 -38.44 4.87
C ASP A 108 -6.60 -37.27 5.79
N TYR A 109 -5.48 -37.38 6.50
CA TYR A 109 -5.07 -36.44 7.54
C TYR A 109 -3.61 -35.98 7.41
N ASP A 110 -3.43 -34.68 7.60
CA ASP A 110 -2.15 -34.07 7.95
C ASP A 110 -2.08 -33.87 9.47
N ILE A 111 -0.87 -33.92 10.03
CA ILE A 111 -0.56 -33.61 11.42
C ILE A 111 0.23 -32.29 11.48
N ILE A 112 -0.20 -31.38 12.34
CA ILE A 112 0.52 -30.16 12.69
C ILE A 112 1.10 -30.36 14.08
N ARG A 113 2.43 -30.36 14.20
CA ARG A 113 3.12 -30.63 15.47
C ARG A 113 4.34 -29.74 15.63
N HIS A 114 4.67 -29.42 16.88
CA HIS A 114 5.91 -28.73 17.20
C HIS A 114 7.11 -29.53 16.68
N ASN A 115 8.00 -28.87 15.94
CA ASN A 115 9.17 -29.48 15.29
C ASN A 115 10.32 -29.80 16.26
N GLY A 116 10.15 -29.47 17.55
CA GLY A 116 11.15 -29.72 18.59
C GLY A 116 12.28 -28.68 18.61
N SER A 117 12.24 -27.68 17.73
CA SER A 117 13.22 -26.60 17.71
C SER A 117 13.03 -25.64 18.87
N ILE A 118 14.14 -25.30 19.52
CA ILE A 118 14.21 -24.18 20.47
C ILE A 118 14.65 -22.88 19.81
N ALA A 119 15.02 -22.94 18.53
CA ALA A 119 15.36 -21.75 17.77
C ALA A 119 14.11 -20.88 17.59
N PRO A 120 14.25 -19.55 17.57
CA PRO A 120 13.14 -18.68 17.24
C PRO A 120 12.56 -19.07 15.87
N PRO A 121 11.22 -19.08 15.73
CA PRO A 121 10.57 -19.44 14.48
C PRO A 121 10.98 -18.48 13.37
N GLU A 122 10.93 -18.95 12.12
CA GLU A 122 11.08 -18.06 10.97
C GLU A 122 10.01 -16.96 10.99
N THR A 123 10.45 -15.74 10.68
CA THR A 123 9.61 -14.54 10.69
C THR A 123 9.29 -14.13 9.27
N ASN A 124 8.05 -13.71 9.02
CA ASN A 124 7.60 -13.35 7.68
C ASN A 124 7.12 -11.90 7.63
N ASN A 125 7.27 -11.28 6.46
CA ASN A 125 6.68 -9.97 6.22
C ASN A 125 5.17 -10.13 6.02
N LEU A 126 4.39 -9.37 6.78
CA LEU A 126 2.93 -9.34 6.69
C LEU A 126 2.49 -8.04 6.05
N ALA A 127 1.54 -8.12 5.12
CA ALA A 127 0.95 -6.96 4.48
C ALA A 127 -0.56 -6.92 4.66
N VAL A 128 -1.11 -5.75 4.94
CA VAL A 128 -2.54 -5.48 4.90
C VAL A 128 -2.81 -4.51 3.76
N VAL A 129 -3.70 -4.92 2.86
CA VAL A 129 -4.02 -4.15 1.66
C VAL A 129 -5.41 -3.54 1.82
N GLY A 130 -5.49 -2.22 1.66
CA GLY A 130 -6.73 -1.45 1.61
C GLY A 130 -6.80 -0.59 0.36
N ASN A 131 -8.01 -0.24 -0.07
CA ASN A 131 -8.20 0.56 -1.29
C ASN A 131 -8.58 2.00 -0.95
N LEU A 132 -8.07 2.95 -1.72
CA LEU A 132 -8.56 4.33 -1.70
C LEU A 132 -9.74 4.48 -2.64
N ILE A 133 -10.71 5.31 -2.27
CA ILE A 133 -11.83 5.62 -3.17
C ILE A 133 -11.30 6.41 -4.37
N GLY A 134 -11.44 5.86 -5.58
CA GLY A 134 -11.08 6.55 -6.82
C GLY A 134 -9.61 6.45 -7.22
N SER A 135 -8.84 5.52 -6.62
CA SER A 135 -7.53 5.10 -7.12
C SER A 135 -7.52 3.60 -7.33
N ASP A 136 -6.93 3.14 -8.43
CA ASP A 136 -6.70 1.71 -8.71
C ASP A 136 -5.50 1.15 -7.94
N LEU A 137 -4.71 2.02 -7.30
CA LEU A 137 -3.56 1.61 -6.50
C LEU A 137 -3.96 1.46 -5.02
N PRO A 138 -3.66 0.31 -4.39
CA PRO A 138 -3.97 0.10 -2.99
C PRO A 138 -2.98 0.84 -2.08
N VAL A 139 -3.42 1.10 -0.85
CA VAL A 139 -2.56 1.42 0.28
C VAL A 139 -2.18 0.11 0.97
N ILE A 140 -0.89 -0.08 1.20
CA ILE A 140 -0.36 -1.32 1.76
C ILE A 140 0.37 -0.99 3.05
N PHE A 141 -0.07 -1.58 4.16
CA PHE A 141 0.66 -1.54 5.42
C PHE A 141 1.51 -2.79 5.50
N VAL A 142 2.81 -2.66 5.75
CA VAL A 142 3.73 -3.77 5.85
C VAL A 142 4.36 -3.79 7.23
N LEU A 143 4.29 -4.95 7.89
CA LEU A 143 5.05 -5.29 9.08
C LEU A 143 6.18 -6.23 8.66
N GLU A 144 7.41 -5.85 8.98
CA GLU A 144 8.60 -6.63 8.65
C GLU A 144 8.92 -7.62 9.76
N ASN A 145 9.37 -8.82 9.39
CA ASN A 145 9.76 -9.87 10.33
C ASN A 145 8.71 -10.10 11.42
N ALA A 146 7.44 -10.17 11.04
CA ALA A 146 6.35 -10.24 11.99
C ALA A 146 6.29 -11.64 12.63
N ARG A 147 6.04 -11.66 13.93
CA ARG A 147 5.83 -12.88 14.73
C ARG A 147 4.56 -12.78 15.54
N VAL A 148 3.82 -13.88 15.63
CA VAL A 148 2.65 -13.97 16.51
C VAL A 148 3.06 -13.81 17.98
N ILE A 149 2.33 -12.98 18.71
CA ILE A 149 2.49 -12.74 20.15
C ILE A 149 1.25 -13.14 20.93
N SER A 150 0.10 -13.28 20.28
CA SER A 150 -1.11 -13.81 20.90
C SER A 150 -0.96 -15.31 21.22
N GLY A 151 -1.62 -15.74 22.29
CA GLY A 151 -1.82 -17.16 22.54
C GLY A 151 -2.69 -17.79 21.45
N PHE A 152 -2.56 -19.10 21.25
CA PHE A 152 -3.47 -19.85 20.41
C PHE A 152 -4.70 -20.26 21.22
N GLU A 153 -5.84 -19.67 20.92
CA GLU A 153 -7.13 -20.01 21.53
C GLU A 153 -8.15 -20.30 20.43
N LEU A 154 -8.60 -21.55 20.32
CA LEU A 154 -9.62 -21.94 19.35
C LEU A 154 -10.99 -22.04 20.05
N PRO A 155 -11.88 -21.05 19.92
CA PRO A 155 -13.20 -21.14 20.51
C PRO A 155 -14.04 -22.16 19.74
N LEU A 156 -14.39 -23.27 20.39
CA LEU A 156 -15.35 -24.22 19.83
C LEU A 156 -16.75 -23.67 20.09
N GLY A 157 -17.34 -23.04 19.07
CA GLY A 157 -18.65 -22.39 19.16
C GLY A 157 -19.78 -23.35 19.53
N ASP A 158 -20.93 -22.80 19.94
CA ASP A 158 -22.14 -23.55 20.26
C ASP A 158 -22.94 -24.02 19.03
N GLY A 159 -22.39 -23.81 17.83
CA GLY A 159 -23.01 -24.11 16.54
C GLY A 159 -23.92 -23.01 15.98
N LYS A 160 -24.05 -21.85 16.66
CA LYS A 160 -24.86 -20.71 16.16
C LYS A 160 -24.02 -19.54 15.65
N GLU A 161 -22.79 -19.41 16.14
CA GLU A 161 -21.85 -18.39 15.73
C GLU A 161 -20.72 -18.97 14.87
N ASP A 162 -20.18 -18.13 13.99
CA ASP A 162 -18.97 -18.48 13.25
C ASP A 162 -17.80 -18.69 14.22
N VAL A 163 -17.04 -19.76 14.04
CA VAL A 163 -15.80 -19.97 14.78
C VAL A 163 -14.72 -19.06 14.20
N THR A 164 -14.28 -18.09 14.98
CA THR A 164 -13.17 -17.20 14.62
C THR A 164 -12.00 -17.39 15.57
N THR A 165 -10.81 -17.01 15.12
CA THR A 165 -9.61 -17.04 15.95
C THR A 165 -8.85 -15.73 15.80
N ASP A 166 -8.55 -15.11 16.93
CA ASP A 166 -7.80 -13.86 16.96
C ASP A 166 -6.29 -14.14 16.97
N ALA A 167 -5.57 -13.43 16.13
CA ALA A 167 -4.12 -13.45 16.08
C ALA A 167 -3.57 -12.02 16.15
N GLU A 168 -2.58 -11.80 17.01
CA GLU A 168 -1.83 -10.56 17.07
C GLU A 168 -0.38 -10.83 16.68
N PHE A 169 0.09 -10.10 15.66
CA PHE A 169 1.45 -10.16 15.17
C PHE A 169 2.21 -8.90 15.55
N GLN A 170 3.47 -9.03 15.93
CA GLN A 170 4.37 -7.91 16.22
C GLN A 170 5.59 -7.98 15.29
N ALA A 171 5.95 -6.83 14.73
CA ALA A 171 7.16 -6.69 13.92
C ALA A 171 8.43 -6.73 14.78
N LEU A 172 9.48 -7.36 14.28
CA LEU A 172 10.74 -7.57 15.00
C LEU A 172 11.89 -6.78 14.37
N TYR A 173 12.70 -6.15 15.21
CA TYR A 173 13.92 -5.47 14.79
C TYR A 173 14.97 -6.49 14.35
N THR A 174 15.79 -6.09 13.38
CA THR A 174 16.94 -6.88 12.92
C THR A 174 18.23 -6.35 13.53
N GLU A 175 19.25 -7.20 13.63
CA GLU A 175 20.58 -6.78 14.05
C GLU A 175 21.21 -5.77 13.08
N ASP A 176 20.86 -5.87 11.79
CA ASP A 176 21.35 -4.96 10.74
C ASP A 176 20.80 -3.54 10.89
N ASN A 177 19.55 -3.39 11.37
CA ASN A 177 18.89 -2.09 11.51
C ASN A 177 18.09 -2.01 12.83
N PRO A 178 18.77 -1.89 13.99
CA PRO A 178 18.12 -1.95 15.30
C PRO A 178 17.34 -0.68 15.68
N THR A 179 17.50 0.41 14.93
CA THR A 179 16.85 1.71 15.20
C THR A 179 15.71 2.03 14.24
N LEU A 180 15.58 1.27 13.14
CA LEU A 180 14.51 1.45 12.19
C LEU A 180 13.31 0.65 12.67
N ILE A 181 12.18 1.33 12.90
CA ILE A 181 10.94 0.65 13.28
C ILE A 181 10.53 -0.25 12.10
N PRO A 182 10.36 -1.57 12.29
CA PRO A 182 10.21 -2.56 11.22
C PRO A 182 8.78 -2.56 10.62
N PHE A 183 8.30 -1.40 10.19
CA PHE A 183 7.06 -1.26 9.45
C PHE A 183 7.14 -0.08 8.47
N TYR A 184 6.37 -0.16 7.40
CA TYR A 184 6.20 0.96 6.48
C TYR A 184 4.84 0.93 5.80
N ILE A 185 4.47 2.06 5.21
CA ILE A 185 3.22 2.23 4.49
C ILE A 185 3.55 2.59 3.05
N LEU A 186 3.12 1.74 2.12
CA LEU A 186 3.11 2.08 0.70
C LEU A 186 1.84 2.87 0.42
N TYR A 187 2.00 4.17 0.29
CA TYR A 187 0.91 5.06 -0.08
C TYR A 187 1.03 5.37 -1.58
N PRO A 188 -0.06 5.22 -2.36
CA PRO A 188 0.00 5.52 -3.78
C PRO A 188 0.28 7.00 -4.00
N LYS A 189 1.27 7.30 -4.84
CA LYS A 189 1.61 8.66 -5.25
C LYS A 189 0.52 9.17 -6.20
N GLY A 190 -0.66 9.50 -5.67
CA GLY A 190 -1.77 10.17 -6.38
C GLY A 190 -1.88 9.81 -7.86
N GLY A 191 -2.27 8.56 -8.15
CA GLY A 191 -2.64 8.17 -9.50
C GLY A 191 -4.09 8.52 -9.74
N SER A 192 -4.35 9.49 -10.62
CA SER A 192 -5.70 9.73 -11.13
C SER A 192 -6.20 8.49 -11.89
N PRO A 193 -7.51 8.19 -11.88
CA PRO A 193 -8.08 7.10 -12.67
C PRO A 193 -7.96 7.32 -14.20
N VAL A 194 -7.41 8.45 -14.64
CA VAL A 194 -7.21 8.76 -16.06
C VAL A 194 -5.89 8.17 -16.52
N ALA A 195 -5.95 7.23 -17.46
CA ALA A 195 -4.76 6.63 -18.08
C ALA A 195 -3.93 7.70 -18.84
N PRO A 196 -2.59 7.63 -18.80
CA PRO A 196 -1.74 8.53 -19.59
C PRO A 196 -2.03 8.41 -21.09
N PRO A 197 -1.86 9.51 -21.86
CA PRO A 197 -1.92 9.43 -23.31
C PRO A 197 -0.90 8.42 -23.86
N ALA A 198 -1.21 7.81 -25.00
CA ALA A 198 -0.29 7.00 -25.78
C ALA A 198 0.03 7.73 -27.10
N ALA A 199 1.26 7.60 -27.59
CA ALA A 199 1.69 8.18 -28.86
C ALA A 199 1.93 7.10 -29.92
N SER A 200 1.53 7.38 -31.16
CA SER A 200 1.78 6.56 -32.34
C SER A 200 2.32 7.42 -33.49
N PRO A 201 3.51 7.17 -34.04
CA PRO A 201 4.42 6.07 -33.71
C PRO A 201 5.01 6.18 -32.30
N ALA A 202 5.49 5.06 -31.77
CA ALA A 202 6.20 5.04 -30.49
C ALA A 202 7.40 6.00 -30.51
N PRO A 203 7.78 6.59 -29.36
CA PRO A 203 8.94 7.49 -29.28
C PRO A 203 10.21 6.79 -29.76
N GLY A 204 11.06 7.52 -30.48
CA GLY A 204 12.27 6.99 -31.11
C GLY A 204 12.70 7.80 -32.33
N THR A 205 13.57 7.20 -33.13
CA THR A 205 14.06 7.83 -34.37
C THR A 205 13.01 7.76 -35.47
N VAL A 206 12.67 8.91 -36.03
CA VAL A 206 11.65 9.07 -37.07
C VAL A 206 12.16 9.98 -38.18
N THR A 207 11.67 9.80 -39.41
CA THR A 207 12.05 10.70 -40.52
C THR A 207 11.39 12.06 -40.35
N ALA A 208 12.07 13.13 -40.80
CA ALA A 208 11.48 14.46 -40.85
C ALA A 208 10.13 14.42 -41.61
N GLY A 209 9.10 15.04 -41.05
CA GLY A 209 7.73 15.02 -41.56
C GLY A 209 6.85 13.90 -41.01
N THR A 210 7.35 13.05 -40.11
CA THR A 210 6.54 12.01 -39.45
C THR A 210 5.46 12.65 -38.59
N THR A 211 4.22 12.15 -38.70
CA THR A 211 3.10 12.60 -37.88
C THR A 211 2.90 11.69 -36.67
N VAL A 212 2.78 12.30 -35.50
CA VAL A 212 2.53 11.64 -34.21
C VAL A 212 1.09 11.88 -33.80
N THR A 213 0.36 10.80 -33.58
CA THR A 213 -0.99 10.82 -33.03
C THR A 213 -0.95 10.52 -31.53
N LEU A 214 -1.66 11.33 -30.75
CA LEU A 214 -1.89 11.08 -29.33
C LEU A 214 -3.29 10.51 -29.12
N THR A 215 -3.40 9.47 -28.31
CA THR A 215 -4.67 8.81 -27.96
C THR A 215 -4.80 8.68 -26.45
N ALA A 216 -6.01 8.83 -25.92
CA ALA A 216 -6.32 8.64 -24.50
C ALA A 216 -7.67 7.94 -24.34
N THR A 217 -8.04 7.61 -23.10
CA THR A 217 -9.35 7.04 -22.77
C THR A 217 -10.49 7.90 -23.32
N ALA A 218 -11.55 7.26 -23.81
CA ALA A 218 -12.70 7.97 -24.35
C ALA A 218 -13.26 9.00 -23.34
N GLY A 219 -13.46 10.24 -23.80
CA GLY A 219 -13.91 11.34 -22.95
C GLY A 219 -12.79 12.17 -22.30
N ALA A 220 -11.52 11.75 -22.43
CA ALA A 220 -10.38 12.53 -21.96
C ALA A 220 -9.91 13.56 -22.99
N GLN A 221 -9.61 14.77 -22.51
CA GLN A 221 -8.94 15.83 -23.27
C GLN A 221 -7.43 15.69 -23.09
N ILE A 222 -6.66 15.68 -24.17
CA ILE A 222 -5.20 15.58 -24.09
C ILE A 222 -4.61 16.99 -24.20
N TYR A 223 -3.75 17.37 -23.25
CA TYR A 223 -2.95 18.60 -23.32
C TYR A 223 -1.48 18.22 -23.50
N TYR A 224 -0.75 18.95 -24.33
CA TYR A 224 0.66 18.69 -24.57
C TYR A 224 1.51 19.96 -24.67
N THR A 225 2.81 19.81 -24.46
CA THR A 225 3.85 20.85 -24.59
C THR A 225 5.07 20.27 -25.28
N THR A 226 5.81 21.12 -25.99
CA THR A 226 7.04 20.74 -26.74
C THR A 226 8.27 21.53 -26.28
N ASP A 227 8.08 22.46 -25.35
CA ASP A 227 9.12 23.31 -24.76
C ASP A 227 9.75 22.72 -23.48
N GLY A 228 9.33 21.51 -23.10
CA GLY A 228 9.78 20.83 -21.89
C GLY A 228 9.00 21.21 -20.62
N SER A 229 8.06 22.16 -20.67
CA SER A 229 7.23 22.53 -19.52
C SER A 229 6.19 21.44 -19.21
N THR A 230 5.64 21.45 -17.98
CA THR A 230 4.58 20.52 -17.56
C THR A 230 3.24 20.93 -18.20
N PRO A 231 2.60 20.06 -19.00
CA PRO A 231 1.31 20.36 -19.60
C PRO A 231 0.21 20.37 -18.53
N THR A 232 -0.62 21.41 -18.53
CA THR A 232 -1.86 21.53 -17.73
C THR A 232 -2.96 22.13 -18.62
N PRO A 233 -4.23 22.13 -18.22
CA PRO A 233 -5.27 22.86 -18.96
C PRO A 233 -4.99 24.37 -19.15
N ALA A 234 -4.13 24.96 -18.31
CA ALA A 234 -3.73 26.37 -18.38
C ALA A 234 -2.42 26.61 -19.16
N THR A 235 -1.51 25.62 -19.18
CA THR A 235 -0.14 25.77 -19.75
C THR A 235 0.10 24.94 -21.01
N GLY A 236 -0.73 23.93 -21.28
CA GLY A 236 -0.60 23.01 -22.41
C GLY A 236 -1.52 23.36 -23.58
N THR A 237 -1.15 22.88 -24.77
CA THR A 237 -1.97 22.98 -25.98
C THR A 237 -2.95 21.81 -26.03
N LEU A 238 -4.24 22.09 -26.23
CA LEU A 238 -5.24 21.04 -26.43
C LEU A 238 -4.94 20.29 -27.74
N TYR A 239 -4.79 18.97 -27.65
CA TYR A 239 -4.58 18.11 -28.80
C TYR A 239 -5.86 18.00 -29.63
N SER A 240 -5.81 18.48 -30.87
CA SER A 240 -6.93 18.49 -31.82
C SER A 240 -6.62 17.76 -33.14
N GLY A 241 -5.38 17.32 -33.33
CA GLY A 241 -4.93 16.62 -34.54
C GLY A 241 -3.46 16.22 -34.47
N PRO A 242 -2.97 15.43 -35.45
CA PRO A 242 -1.61 14.88 -35.44
C PRO A 242 -0.52 15.96 -35.39
N ILE A 243 0.55 15.70 -34.65
CA ILE A 243 1.71 16.59 -34.49
C ILE A 243 2.78 16.19 -35.49
N THR A 244 3.27 17.11 -36.31
CA THR A 244 4.33 16.82 -37.31
C THR A 244 5.72 17.06 -36.71
N ILE A 245 6.62 16.08 -36.80
CA ILE A 245 7.99 16.14 -36.28
C ILE A 245 8.96 16.48 -37.42
N ASN A 246 9.59 17.65 -37.35
CA ASN A 246 10.58 18.10 -38.36
C ASN A 246 12.02 18.19 -37.82
N ALA A 247 12.19 18.10 -36.50
CA ALA A 247 13.46 18.09 -35.79
C ALA A 247 13.29 17.34 -34.47
N THR A 248 14.41 17.05 -33.78
CA THR A 248 14.37 16.42 -32.45
C THR A 248 13.43 17.18 -31.52
N THR A 249 12.36 16.52 -31.09
CA THR A 249 11.26 17.11 -30.32
C THR A 249 10.87 16.19 -29.18
N THR A 250 10.71 16.73 -27.98
CA THR A 250 10.12 16.02 -26.84
C THR A 250 8.71 16.54 -26.61
N ILE A 251 7.73 15.66 -26.72
CA ILE A 251 6.32 15.95 -26.45
C ILE A 251 6.00 15.48 -25.03
N ASN A 252 5.72 16.40 -24.13
CA ASN A 252 5.12 16.07 -22.83
C ASN A 252 3.61 16.11 -22.97
N ALA A 253 2.89 15.07 -22.54
CA ALA A 253 1.44 14.97 -22.68
C ALA A 253 0.76 14.55 -21.37
N ILE A 254 -0.46 15.04 -21.16
CA ILE A 254 -1.35 14.68 -20.04
C ILE A 254 -2.78 14.49 -20.56
N ALA A 255 -3.51 13.51 -20.04
CA ALA A 255 -4.93 13.33 -20.28
C ALA A 255 -5.73 13.94 -19.12
N TYR A 256 -6.82 14.63 -19.43
CA TYR A 256 -7.65 15.37 -18.48
C TYR A 256 -9.12 14.99 -18.64
N VAL A 257 -9.75 14.54 -17.56
CA VAL A 257 -11.19 14.31 -17.46
C VAL A 257 -11.64 15.07 -16.22
N ALA A 258 -12.17 16.29 -16.37
CA ALA A 258 -12.48 17.16 -15.24
C ALA A 258 -13.23 16.41 -14.12
N PRO A 259 -12.77 16.46 -12.86
CA PRO A 259 -11.66 17.26 -12.30
C PRO A 259 -10.28 16.53 -12.24
N ASP A 260 -10.17 15.37 -12.88
CA ASP A 260 -9.07 14.42 -12.79
C ASP A 260 -8.09 14.51 -13.97
N SER A 261 -6.82 14.13 -13.77
CA SER A 261 -5.76 14.20 -14.79
C SER A 261 -4.74 13.08 -14.65
N SER A 262 -4.32 12.46 -15.75
CA SER A 262 -3.30 11.41 -15.75
C SER A 262 -1.94 11.87 -15.22
N SER A 263 -1.00 10.94 -15.02
CA SER A 263 0.41 11.32 -14.93
C SER A 263 0.89 11.90 -16.27
N VAL A 264 1.87 12.79 -16.22
CA VAL A 264 2.54 13.33 -17.41
C VAL A 264 3.44 12.25 -18.01
N VAL A 265 3.38 12.09 -19.32
CA VAL A 265 4.24 11.18 -20.09
C VAL A 265 5.04 11.97 -21.13
N SER A 266 6.30 11.59 -21.33
CA SER A 266 7.21 12.23 -22.29
C SER A 266 7.49 11.31 -23.46
N PHE A 267 7.27 11.81 -24.67
CA PHE A 267 7.59 11.14 -25.93
C PHE A 267 8.72 11.89 -26.63
N THR A 268 9.91 11.31 -26.67
CA THR A 268 11.06 11.92 -27.36
C THR A 268 11.20 11.33 -28.75
N TYR A 269 11.24 12.19 -29.75
CA TYR A 269 11.49 11.85 -31.15
C TYR A 269 12.79 12.48 -31.61
N THR A 270 13.65 11.68 -32.24
CA THR A 270 14.88 12.15 -32.88
C THR A 270 14.71 12.05 -34.40
N VAL A 271 15.23 13.04 -35.12
CA VAL A 271 15.17 13.12 -36.59
C VAL A 271 16.57 12.98 -37.17
#